data_AF-A0A9N9LC02-F1
#
_entry.id   AF-A0A9N9LC02-F1
#
_cell.length_a   1.000
_cell.length_b   1.000
_cell.length_c   1.000
_cell.angle_alpha   90.00
_cell.angle_beta   90.00
_cell.angle_gamma   90.00
#
_symmetry.space_group_name_H-M   'P 1'
#
loop_
_entity.id
_entity.type
_entity.pdbx_description
1 polymer ?
#
loop_
_entity_poly.entity_id
_entity_poly.type
_entity_poly.pdbx_seq_one_letter_code
_entity_poly.pdbx_strand_id
1 'polypeptide(L)'
;MIGNRLLLLSILFLGTYADIYTRFRVALAPGPVTRSFGLGQNYGGSCYHYNANLAAIYAEAIDMAQVAVTALETYNNNRRVRATLQTFFGIRPGPDGISVASNQLQLFNDVKAAFQDIIADSTNTFNAATGTPSLFCDGSWRWMTKMLYDRTTGAMTGRTLESELIRLGRSPDEVRNAQSNWAPFFKTYAGSGPGCTKNTLALTSYGTVGSITLCPRTWKDKTSLSDWRTGVRVINTGTALKQAQSIPSTLLHELCHLTSGGTITDEKITIVEDGESSIQVAYGPKNTALLALENPRKAVLNADSYRWFATAIYLGNYDWSRTNSNRNPAANVKRDNATSYDGEELRIVKRFMRKTSSERRQINLSMEDETDEKDWAQFQ
;
A
#
# COMPACT_ATOMS: atom_id res chain seq x y z
N MET A 1 -34.33 -29.83 24.16
CA MET A 1 -33.94 -29.26 22.84
C MET A 1 -32.77 -28.33 23.08
N ILE A 2 -31.55 -28.81 22.89
CA ILE A 2 -30.31 -28.07 23.16
C ILE A 2 -29.80 -27.58 21.80
N GLY A 3 -29.70 -26.26 21.64
CA GLY A 3 -29.31 -25.61 20.40
C GLY A 3 -27.83 -25.81 20.08
N ASN A 4 -27.57 -26.41 18.92
CA ASN A 4 -26.25 -26.44 18.29
C ASN A 4 -25.85 -24.99 17.91
N ARG A 5 -25.04 -24.35 18.75
CA ARG A 5 -24.22 -23.21 18.34
C ARG A 5 -23.06 -23.77 17.52
N LEU A 6 -23.15 -23.63 16.20
CA LEU A 6 -22.01 -23.82 15.31
C LEU A 6 -20.93 -22.79 15.70
N LEU A 7 -19.89 -23.24 16.38
CA LEU A 7 -18.61 -22.53 16.41
C LEU A 7 -18.10 -22.50 14.97
N LEU A 8 -18.05 -21.32 14.34
CA LEU A 8 -17.14 -21.13 13.22
C LEU A 8 -15.73 -21.27 13.80
N LEU A 9 -15.09 -22.41 13.56
CA LEU A 9 -13.66 -22.56 13.72
C LEU A 9 -13.00 -21.54 12.79
N SER A 10 -12.40 -20.51 13.37
CA SER A 10 -11.31 -19.79 12.75
C SER A 10 -10.23 -20.83 12.46
N ILE A 11 -10.13 -21.29 11.22
CA ILE A 11 -8.99 -22.10 10.78
C ILE A 11 -7.78 -21.15 10.85
N LEU A 12 -7.10 -21.16 11.98
CA LEU A 12 -5.74 -20.67 12.11
C LEU A 12 -4.89 -21.59 11.25
N PHE A 13 -4.70 -21.23 9.98
CA PHE A 13 -3.60 -21.77 9.21
C PHE A 13 -2.32 -21.32 9.92
N LEU A 14 -1.74 -22.23 10.69
CA LEU A 14 -0.38 -22.16 11.20
C LEU A 14 0.60 -22.31 10.03
N GLY A 15 0.52 -21.41 9.05
CA GLY A 15 1.65 -21.15 8.17
C GLY A 15 2.72 -20.52 9.04
N THR A 16 3.88 -21.16 9.15
CA THR A 16 5.05 -20.60 9.84
C THR A 16 5.59 -19.45 9.00
N TYR A 17 5.00 -18.26 9.09
CA TYR A 17 5.67 -17.06 8.60
C TYR A 17 6.88 -16.79 9.50
N ALA A 18 7.96 -16.31 8.90
CA ALA A 18 9.11 -15.85 9.65
C ALA A 18 8.67 -14.68 10.53
N ASP A 19 9.12 -14.67 11.78
CA ASP A 19 8.93 -13.51 12.65
C ASP A 19 9.53 -12.25 11.98
N ILE A 20 8.99 -11.07 12.26
CA ILE A 20 9.44 -9.82 11.61
C ILE A 20 10.95 -9.58 11.79
N TYR A 21 11.53 -9.98 12.92
CA TYR A 21 12.96 -9.86 13.23
C TYR A 21 13.81 -10.90 12.49
N THR A 22 13.17 -11.95 11.97
CA THR A 22 13.81 -12.97 11.11
C THR A 22 13.67 -12.60 9.64
N ARG A 23 12.52 -12.05 9.23
CA ARG A 23 12.25 -11.64 7.85
C ARG A 23 13.03 -10.39 7.45
N PHE A 24 13.03 -9.39 8.34
CA PHE A 24 13.64 -8.08 8.12
C PHE A 24 14.84 -7.89 9.02
N ARG A 25 15.81 -7.13 8.53
CA ARG A 25 16.71 -6.43 9.41
C ARG A 25 15.96 -5.30 10.11
N VAL A 26 15.71 -5.46 11.41
CA VAL A 26 15.09 -4.45 12.26
C VAL A 26 16.11 -3.89 13.23
N ALA A 27 16.05 -2.58 13.42
CA ALA A 27 16.92 -1.85 14.32
C ALA A 27 16.22 -1.52 15.65
N LEU A 28 16.76 -2.02 16.77
CA LEU A 28 16.17 -1.88 18.10
C LEU A 28 17.00 -1.03 19.08
N ALA A 29 18.17 -0.50 18.70
CA ALA A 29 19.01 0.32 19.59
C ALA A 29 18.72 1.82 19.44
N PRO A 30 18.77 2.62 20.52
CA PRO A 30 18.61 4.07 20.45
C PRO A 30 19.71 4.75 19.62
N GLY A 31 19.37 5.89 19.02
CA GLY A 31 20.29 6.78 18.32
C GLY A 31 20.22 6.73 16.79
N PRO A 32 20.89 7.68 16.10
CA PRO A 32 20.92 7.71 14.64
C PRO A 32 21.57 6.44 14.11
N VAL A 33 21.15 6.01 12.92
CA VAL A 33 21.65 4.77 12.31
C VAL A 33 23.08 4.99 11.84
N THR A 34 24.00 4.74 12.75
CA THR A 34 25.40 5.16 12.64
C THR A 34 26.36 4.04 12.95
N ARG A 35 25.88 2.85 13.38
CA ARG A 35 26.72 1.80 13.95
C ARG A 35 26.27 0.44 13.42
N SER A 36 27.19 -0.30 12.84
CA SER A 36 27.18 -1.76 12.99
C SER A 36 28.15 -2.03 14.14
N PHE A 37 27.64 -2.48 15.28
CA PHE A 37 28.49 -3.29 16.14
C PHE A 37 28.31 -4.74 15.66
N GLY A 38 29.38 -5.53 15.73
CA GLY A 38 29.51 -6.80 15.01
C GLY A 38 28.32 -7.75 15.09
N LEU A 39 28.32 -8.74 14.19
CA LEU A 39 27.33 -9.83 14.08
C LEU A 39 26.78 -10.23 15.47
N GLY A 40 25.60 -9.71 15.83
CA GLY A 40 24.94 -10.06 17.08
C GLY A 40 24.31 -8.93 17.91
N GLN A 41 24.53 -7.63 17.67
CA GLN A 41 23.87 -6.59 18.49
C GLN A 41 23.35 -5.35 17.74
N ASN A 42 22.06 -5.09 17.99
CA ASN A 42 21.19 -3.96 17.67
C ASN A 42 21.71 -2.84 16.74
N TYR A 43 21.18 -2.84 15.52
CA TYR A 43 21.31 -1.77 14.53
C TYR A 43 20.48 -0.54 14.95
N GLY A 44 20.87 0.67 14.53
CA GLY A 44 20.06 1.90 14.69
C GLY A 44 18.97 2.02 13.63
N GLY A 45 17.91 2.79 13.91
CA GLY A 45 16.78 3.05 12.97
C GLY A 45 15.44 3.00 13.68
N SER A 46 15.47 3.49 14.91
CA SER A 46 15.22 2.57 16.00
C SER A 46 13.73 2.47 16.25
N CYS A 47 13.18 1.29 16.05
CA CYS A 47 11.89 0.95 16.63
C CYS A 47 11.90 1.05 18.17
N TYR A 48 13.07 1.24 18.78
CA TYR A 48 13.30 1.49 20.20
C TYR A 48 12.33 2.50 20.85
N HIS A 49 12.04 3.62 20.18
CA HIS A 49 11.16 4.65 20.75
C HIS A 49 9.67 4.34 20.57
N TYR A 50 9.33 3.33 19.77
CA TYR A 50 7.96 2.94 19.47
C TYR A 50 7.59 1.72 20.31
N ASN A 51 6.77 1.94 21.33
CA ASN A 51 6.21 0.86 22.16
C ASN A 51 5.11 0.12 21.38
N ALA A 52 5.51 -0.66 20.37
CA ALA A 52 4.63 -1.43 19.50
C ALA A 52 5.17 -2.84 19.33
N ASN A 53 4.27 -3.83 19.36
CA ASN A 53 4.61 -5.21 19.06
C ASN A 53 4.69 -5.39 17.54
N LEU A 54 5.88 -5.20 16.97
CA LEU A 54 6.11 -5.31 15.52
C LEU A 54 5.79 -6.71 14.98
N ALA A 55 6.09 -7.76 15.74
CA ALA A 55 5.78 -9.13 15.36
C ALA A 55 4.26 -9.31 15.19
N ALA A 56 3.46 -8.80 16.13
CA ALA A 56 2.00 -8.83 16.02
C ALA A 56 1.47 -7.99 14.85
N ILE A 57 2.05 -6.81 14.61
CA ILE A 57 1.68 -5.96 13.47
C ILE A 57 1.94 -6.67 12.14
N TYR A 58 3.11 -7.30 12.01
CA TYR A 58 3.49 -8.03 10.80
C TYR A 58 2.63 -9.28 10.61
N ALA A 59 2.46 -10.08 11.67
CA ALA A 59 1.56 -11.23 11.68
C ALA A 59 0.15 -10.86 11.20
N GLU A 60 -0.41 -9.76 11.71
CA GLU A 60 -1.74 -9.30 11.32
C GLU A 60 -1.78 -8.84 9.84
N ALA A 61 -0.71 -8.20 9.33
CA ALA A 61 -0.63 -7.85 7.92
C ALA A 61 -0.61 -9.11 7.02
N ILE A 62 0.13 -10.16 7.40
CA ILE A 62 0.17 -11.43 6.65
C ILE A 62 -1.18 -12.15 6.71
N ASP A 63 -1.83 -12.17 7.87
CA ASP A 63 -3.18 -12.74 8.04
C ASP A 63 -4.22 -11.98 7.20
N MET A 64 -4.13 -10.64 7.12
CA MET A 64 -4.96 -9.84 6.20
C MET A 64 -4.79 -10.30 4.74
N ALA A 65 -3.57 -10.58 4.29
CA ALA A 65 -3.31 -11.11 2.95
C ALA A 65 -3.87 -12.54 2.76
N GLN A 66 -3.69 -13.42 3.74
CA GLN A 66 -4.23 -14.79 3.71
C GLN A 66 -5.77 -14.81 3.65
N VAL A 67 -6.41 -13.97 4.44
CA VAL A 67 -7.87 -13.77 4.43
C VAL A 67 -8.33 -13.23 3.07
N ALA A 68 -7.57 -12.32 2.46
CA ALA A 68 -7.85 -11.82 1.11
C ALA A 68 -7.78 -12.94 0.04
N VAL A 69 -6.74 -13.79 0.05
CA VAL A 69 -6.62 -14.94 -0.86
C VAL A 69 -7.78 -15.92 -0.66
N THR A 70 -8.07 -16.28 0.58
CA THR A 70 -9.19 -17.18 0.93
C THR A 70 -10.52 -16.62 0.42
N ALA A 71 -10.73 -15.31 0.58
CA ALA A 71 -11.93 -14.66 0.09
C ALA A 71 -12.04 -14.70 -1.43
N LEU A 72 -10.95 -14.42 -2.16
CA LEU A 72 -10.89 -14.51 -3.62
C LEU A 72 -11.25 -15.91 -4.14
N GLU A 73 -10.88 -16.98 -3.43
CA GLU A 73 -11.25 -18.35 -3.78
C GLU A 73 -12.74 -18.63 -3.67
N THR A 74 -13.45 -17.83 -2.86
CA THR A 74 -14.91 -17.90 -2.74
C THR A 74 -15.65 -16.99 -3.71
N TYR A 75 -14.97 -16.32 -4.66
CA TYR A 75 -15.55 -15.29 -5.54
C TYR A 75 -16.89 -15.71 -6.15
N ASN A 76 -16.98 -16.92 -6.73
CA ASN A 76 -18.19 -17.43 -7.37
C ASN A 76 -19.37 -17.53 -6.38
N ASN A 77 -19.10 -17.90 -5.13
CA ASN A 77 -20.14 -18.17 -4.13
C ASN A 77 -20.39 -17.00 -3.17
N ASN A 78 -19.58 -15.95 -3.22
CA ASN A 78 -19.63 -14.84 -2.26
C ASN A 78 -19.88 -13.49 -2.94
N ARG A 79 -21.16 -13.05 -2.93
CA ARG A 79 -21.59 -11.76 -3.51
C ARG A 79 -20.81 -10.58 -2.93
N ARG A 80 -20.46 -10.61 -1.64
CA ARG A 80 -19.71 -9.53 -1.01
C ARG A 80 -18.29 -9.46 -1.56
N VAL A 81 -17.61 -10.59 -1.71
CA VAL A 81 -16.27 -10.60 -2.32
C VAL A 81 -16.32 -10.01 -3.72
N ARG A 82 -17.31 -10.39 -4.54
CA ARG A 82 -17.51 -9.80 -5.87
C ARG A 82 -17.70 -8.28 -5.81
N ALA A 83 -18.56 -7.81 -4.91
CA ALA A 83 -18.81 -6.39 -4.74
C ALA A 83 -17.56 -5.63 -4.25
N THR A 84 -16.86 -6.13 -3.24
CA THR A 84 -15.63 -5.52 -2.71
C THR A 84 -14.50 -5.52 -3.76
N LEU A 85 -14.37 -6.58 -4.55
CA LEU A 85 -13.39 -6.62 -5.64
C LEU A 85 -13.72 -5.61 -6.74
N GLN A 86 -15.00 -5.49 -7.10
CA GLN A 86 -15.46 -4.47 -8.02
C GLN A 86 -15.17 -3.06 -7.48
N THR A 87 -15.36 -2.83 -6.17
CA THR A 87 -15.10 -1.54 -5.54
C THR A 87 -13.63 -1.15 -5.63
N PHE A 88 -12.70 -2.03 -5.26
CA PHE A 88 -11.28 -1.64 -5.13
C PHE A 88 -10.42 -1.95 -6.35
N PHE A 89 -10.90 -2.79 -7.28
CA PHE A 89 -10.16 -3.16 -8.49
C PHE A 89 -10.96 -3.02 -9.79
N GLY A 90 -12.25 -2.74 -9.73
CA GLY A 90 -13.08 -2.56 -10.93
C GLY A 90 -13.36 -3.88 -11.67
N ILE A 91 -13.01 -5.01 -11.07
CA ILE A 91 -13.22 -6.36 -11.60
C ILE A 91 -14.67 -6.77 -11.33
N ARG A 92 -15.41 -7.07 -12.39
CA ARG A 92 -16.86 -7.29 -12.38
C ARG A 92 -17.20 -8.75 -12.67
N PRO A 93 -18.37 -9.22 -12.23
CA PRO A 93 -18.89 -10.49 -12.70
C PRO A 93 -19.16 -10.44 -14.21
N GLY A 94 -19.05 -11.58 -14.86
CA GLY A 94 -19.44 -11.79 -16.24
C GLY A 94 -20.96 -11.82 -16.42
N PRO A 95 -21.44 -12.18 -17.63
CA PRO A 95 -22.87 -12.23 -17.94
C PRO A 95 -23.69 -13.17 -17.04
N ASP A 96 -23.06 -14.19 -16.46
CA ASP A 96 -23.69 -15.13 -15.52
C ASP A 96 -23.90 -14.56 -14.11
N GLY A 97 -23.37 -13.37 -13.82
CA GLY A 97 -23.45 -12.70 -12.53
C GLY A 97 -22.63 -13.35 -11.40
N ILE A 98 -21.85 -14.39 -11.71
CA ILE A 98 -21.21 -15.28 -10.73
C ILE A 98 -19.71 -15.41 -11.01
N SER A 99 -19.32 -15.69 -12.25
CA SER A 99 -17.93 -15.84 -12.66
C SER A 99 -17.29 -14.48 -12.92
N VAL A 100 -15.96 -14.39 -12.84
CA VAL A 100 -15.23 -13.17 -13.25
C VAL A 100 -15.46 -12.93 -14.75
N ALA A 101 -15.67 -11.68 -15.16
CA ALA A 101 -15.77 -11.34 -16.57
C ALA A 101 -14.51 -11.81 -17.33
N SER A 102 -14.69 -12.50 -18.46
CA SER A 102 -13.59 -13.17 -19.17
C SER A 102 -12.45 -12.22 -19.56
N ASN A 103 -12.78 -10.99 -19.96
CA ASN A 103 -11.82 -9.94 -20.30
C ASN A 103 -11.09 -9.32 -19.08
N GLN A 104 -11.47 -9.69 -17.85
CA GLN A 104 -10.88 -9.25 -16.59
C GLN A 104 -10.27 -10.41 -15.78
N LEU A 105 -10.27 -11.62 -16.32
CA LEU A 105 -9.73 -12.81 -15.64
C LEU A 105 -8.24 -12.65 -15.30
N GLN A 106 -7.45 -12.07 -16.20
CA GLN A 106 -6.03 -11.80 -15.91
C GLN A 106 -5.87 -10.83 -14.74
N LEU A 107 -6.65 -9.74 -14.70
CA LEU A 107 -6.61 -8.78 -13.59
C LEU A 107 -6.97 -9.44 -12.25
N PHE A 108 -7.94 -10.35 -12.25
CA PHE A 108 -8.29 -11.13 -11.07
C PHE A 108 -7.12 -12.02 -10.61
N ASN A 109 -6.46 -12.70 -11.55
CA ASN A 109 -5.31 -13.54 -11.24
C ASN A 109 -4.12 -12.71 -10.73
N ASP A 110 -3.87 -11.54 -11.31
CA ASP A 110 -2.82 -10.62 -10.87
C ASP A 110 -3.06 -10.16 -9.43
N VAL A 111 -4.31 -9.81 -9.07
CA VAL A 111 -4.67 -9.45 -7.69
C VAL A 111 -4.44 -10.62 -6.72
N LYS A 112 -4.84 -11.83 -7.12
CA LYS A 112 -4.62 -13.03 -6.30
C LYS A 112 -3.12 -13.30 -6.13
N ALA A 113 -2.35 -13.23 -7.21
CA ALA A 113 -0.91 -13.47 -7.22
C ALA A 113 -0.17 -12.48 -6.30
N ALA A 114 -0.50 -11.19 -6.35
CA ALA A 114 0.14 -10.19 -5.48
C ALA A 114 -0.04 -10.49 -3.98
N PHE A 115 -1.23 -10.93 -3.54
CA PHE A 115 -1.41 -11.37 -2.15
C PHE A 115 -0.64 -12.67 -1.84
N GLN A 116 -0.60 -13.61 -2.80
CA GLN A 116 0.17 -14.84 -2.66
C GLN A 116 1.68 -14.57 -2.56
N ASP A 117 2.19 -13.58 -3.30
CA ASP A 117 3.59 -13.16 -3.24
C ASP A 117 3.94 -12.57 -1.87
N ILE A 118 3.03 -11.80 -1.25
CA ILE A 118 3.20 -11.31 0.14
C ILE A 118 3.29 -12.48 1.12
N ILE A 119 2.40 -13.47 0.97
CA ILE A 119 2.37 -14.65 1.85
C ILE A 119 3.63 -15.50 1.65
N ALA A 120 4.03 -15.75 0.40
CA ALA A 120 5.25 -16.49 0.08
C ALA A 120 6.48 -15.75 0.63
N ASP A 121 6.57 -14.44 0.41
CA ASP A 121 7.65 -13.60 0.91
C ASP A 121 7.76 -13.63 2.44
N SER A 122 6.63 -13.78 3.15
CA SER A 122 6.62 -13.86 4.62
C SER A 122 7.34 -15.07 5.20
N THR A 123 7.60 -16.10 4.37
CA THR A 123 8.37 -17.29 4.78
C THR A 123 9.88 -17.13 4.59
N ASN A 124 10.30 -16.09 3.87
CA ASN A 124 11.72 -15.83 3.62
C ASN A 124 12.41 -15.33 4.90
N THR A 125 13.69 -15.63 5.02
CA THR A 125 14.55 -15.06 6.06
C THR A 125 15.38 -13.91 5.50
N PHE A 126 15.74 -12.97 6.37
CA PHE A 126 16.67 -11.89 6.06
C PHE A 126 17.97 -12.47 5.47
N ASN A 127 18.43 -11.89 4.36
CA ASN A 127 19.70 -12.25 3.76
C ASN A 127 20.79 -11.27 4.25
N ALA A 128 21.65 -11.76 5.14
CA ALA A 128 22.75 -10.98 5.69
C ALA A 128 23.79 -10.55 4.63
N ALA A 129 23.94 -11.30 3.54
CA ALA A 129 24.89 -10.97 2.48
C ALA A 129 24.42 -9.77 1.65
N THR A 130 23.12 -9.62 1.44
CA THR A 130 22.55 -8.48 0.69
C THR A 130 22.07 -7.35 1.60
N GLY A 131 21.89 -7.61 2.90
CA GLY A 131 21.34 -6.63 3.83
C GLY A 131 19.85 -6.34 3.60
N THR A 132 19.14 -7.22 2.88
CA THR A 132 17.76 -7.00 2.43
C THR A 132 16.78 -8.08 2.89
N PRO A 133 15.51 -7.70 3.11
CA PRO A 133 15.01 -6.34 3.27
C PRO A 133 15.28 -5.78 4.68
N SER A 134 15.29 -4.45 4.80
CA SER A 134 15.33 -3.77 6.10
C SER A 134 13.97 -3.15 6.44
N LEU A 135 13.67 -3.06 7.74
CA LEU A 135 12.50 -2.35 8.26
C LEU A 135 12.95 -1.26 9.23
N PHE A 136 12.47 -0.05 9.01
CA PHE A 136 12.72 1.12 9.85
C PHE A 136 11.41 1.65 10.43
N CYS A 137 11.45 2.17 11.66
CA CYS A 137 10.26 2.70 12.33
C CYS A 137 10.14 4.23 12.29
N ASP A 138 11.10 4.92 11.69
CA ASP A 138 11.02 6.34 11.37
C ASP A 138 12.00 6.70 10.24
N GLY A 139 12.02 7.97 9.83
CA GLY A 139 12.99 8.48 8.86
C GLY A 139 14.36 8.85 9.42
N SER A 140 14.68 8.58 10.70
CA SER A 140 15.93 9.01 11.34
C SER A 140 17.18 8.32 10.79
N TRP A 141 17.01 7.19 10.08
CA TRP A 141 18.07 6.57 9.29
C TRP A 141 18.53 7.42 8.11
N ARG A 142 17.71 8.39 7.69
CA ARG A 142 18.06 9.41 6.73
C ARG A 142 18.59 10.65 7.45
N TRP A 143 19.88 10.64 7.80
CA TRP A 143 20.55 11.81 8.38
C TRP A 143 21.73 12.24 7.52
N MET A 144 21.98 13.56 7.49
CA MET A 144 23.10 14.16 6.78
C MET A 144 24.38 14.03 7.59
N THR A 145 25.49 13.66 6.94
CA THR A 145 26.79 13.55 7.61
C THR A 145 27.90 14.16 6.77
N LYS A 146 28.90 14.74 7.44
CA LYS A 146 30.16 15.15 6.81
C LYS A 146 31.22 14.06 6.88
N MET A 147 31.00 13.02 7.68
CA MET A 147 31.99 11.97 7.94
C MET A 147 31.80 10.78 7.02
N LEU A 148 32.91 10.19 6.57
CA LEU A 148 32.91 8.93 5.85
C LEU A 148 32.79 7.78 6.85
N TYR A 149 31.85 6.88 6.59
CA TYR A 149 31.64 5.66 7.35
C TYR A 149 32.02 4.45 6.51
N ASP A 150 32.62 3.46 7.16
CA ASP A 150 32.93 2.17 6.54
C ASP A 150 31.63 1.44 6.22
N ARG A 151 31.49 0.96 4.98
CA ARG A 151 30.24 0.35 4.52
C ARG A 151 30.00 -1.03 5.11
N THR A 152 31.02 -1.74 5.58
CA THR A 152 30.84 -3.10 6.10
C THR A 152 30.52 -3.08 7.58
N THR A 153 31.21 -2.19 8.30
CA THR A 153 31.18 -2.08 9.76
C THR A 153 30.33 -0.91 10.24
N GLY A 154 29.92 0.01 9.37
CA GLY A 154 29.22 1.22 9.77
C GLY A 154 30.02 2.13 10.71
N ALA A 155 31.31 1.87 10.96
CA ALA A 155 32.14 2.67 11.85
C ALA A 155 32.60 3.96 11.16
N MET A 156 32.78 5.03 11.95
CA MET A 156 33.35 6.27 11.42
C MET A 156 34.82 6.02 11.06
N THR A 157 35.21 6.35 9.82
CA THR A 157 36.58 6.10 9.34
C THR A 157 37.59 7.16 9.78
N GLY A 158 37.14 8.21 10.48
CA GLY A 158 37.92 9.40 10.82
C GLY A 158 38.13 10.38 9.64
N ARG A 159 37.73 10.02 8.41
CA ARG A 159 37.79 10.89 7.22
C ARG A 159 36.48 11.61 6.98
N THR A 160 36.51 12.73 6.26
CA THR A 160 35.30 13.40 5.76
C THR A 160 34.92 12.88 4.37
N LEU A 161 33.63 12.93 4.02
CA LEU A 161 33.16 12.60 2.67
C LEU A 161 33.88 13.47 1.62
N GLU A 162 34.08 14.75 1.93
CA GLU A 162 34.82 15.69 1.10
C GLU A 162 36.25 15.26 0.84
N SER A 163 37.00 14.90 1.89
CA SER A 163 38.39 14.45 1.73
C SER A 163 38.50 13.22 0.84
N GLU A 164 37.54 12.30 0.92
CA GLU A 164 37.53 11.09 0.10
C GLU A 164 37.12 11.37 -1.34
N LEU A 165 36.15 12.25 -1.57
CA LEU A 165 35.70 12.60 -2.92
C LEU A 165 36.75 13.41 -3.67
N ILE A 166 37.44 14.33 -2.99
CA ILE A 166 38.60 15.04 -3.54
C ILE A 166 39.70 14.04 -3.90
N ARG A 167 40.00 13.07 -3.02
CA ARG A 167 40.97 11.99 -3.30
C ARG A 167 40.60 11.17 -4.54
N LEU A 168 39.30 10.98 -4.79
CA LEU A 168 38.77 10.27 -5.96
C LEU A 168 38.67 11.16 -7.22
N GLY A 169 39.18 12.39 -7.19
CA GLY A 169 39.20 13.31 -8.33
C GLY A 169 37.83 13.90 -8.68
N ARG A 170 36.88 13.94 -7.73
CA ARG A 170 35.55 14.51 -7.94
C ARG A 170 35.59 16.03 -7.98
N SER A 171 34.73 16.62 -8.82
CA SER A 171 34.63 18.07 -8.94
C SER A 171 34.08 18.74 -7.66
N PRO A 172 34.36 20.03 -7.43
CA PRO A 172 33.78 20.76 -6.29
C PRO A 172 32.24 20.70 -6.23
N ASP A 173 31.55 20.65 -7.38
CA ASP A 173 30.10 20.48 -7.45
C ASP A 173 29.66 19.07 -7.02
N GLU A 174 30.36 18.02 -7.44
CA GLU A 174 30.10 16.65 -7.00
C GLU A 174 30.33 16.49 -5.49
N VAL A 175 31.35 17.14 -4.95
CA VAL A 175 31.64 17.16 -3.51
C VAL A 175 30.51 17.86 -2.73
N ARG A 176 30.08 19.06 -3.16
CA ARG A 176 28.95 19.79 -2.55
C ARG A 176 27.65 18.99 -2.59
N ASN A 177 27.36 18.35 -3.73
CA ASN A 177 26.19 17.52 -3.90
C ASN A 177 26.27 16.21 -3.10
N ALA A 178 27.46 15.69 -2.82
CA ALA A 178 27.61 14.49 -2.01
C ALA A 178 27.51 14.76 -0.49
N GLN A 179 27.98 15.91 -0.02
CA GLN A 179 27.84 16.35 1.38
C GLN A 179 26.38 16.57 1.81
N SER A 180 25.52 16.88 0.84
CA SER A 180 24.06 16.98 1.02
C SER A 180 23.36 15.63 1.00
N ASN A 181 24.08 14.52 0.80
CA ASN A 181 23.53 13.20 0.56
C ASN A 181 23.98 12.14 1.59
N TRP A 182 23.16 11.99 2.64
CA TRP A 182 22.76 10.77 3.36
C TRP A 182 23.84 9.79 3.89
N ALA A 183 23.56 9.17 5.05
CA ALA A 183 24.37 8.09 5.63
C ALA A 183 24.78 7.04 4.57
N PRO A 184 26.10 6.78 4.34
CA PRO A 184 26.58 5.99 3.20
C PRO A 184 26.04 4.56 3.12
N PHE A 185 25.73 3.94 4.27
CA PHE A 185 25.18 2.59 4.34
C PHE A 185 23.69 2.53 3.97
N PHE A 186 22.97 3.65 4.09
CA PHE A 186 21.53 3.71 3.83
C PHE A 186 21.14 4.53 2.60
N LYS A 187 22.10 5.14 1.90
CA LYS A 187 21.85 5.86 0.65
C LYS A 187 21.17 4.98 -0.40
N THR A 188 21.51 3.69 -0.44
CA THR A 188 20.84 2.71 -1.33
C THR A 188 19.38 2.46 -0.95
N TYR A 189 19.03 2.56 0.35
CA TYR A 189 17.67 2.44 0.86
C TYR A 189 16.87 3.75 0.74
N ALA A 190 17.55 4.90 0.59
CA ALA A 190 16.91 6.20 0.51
C ALA A 190 16.17 6.43 -0.83
N GLY A 191 16.60 5.77 -1.90
CA GLY A 191 16.18 6.15 -3.25
C GLY A 191 16.40 7.66 -3.51
N SER A 192 15.57 8.25 -4.38
CA SER A 192 15.56 9.70 -4.67
C SER A 192 14.44 10.48 -3.96
N GLY A 193 13.59 9.82 -3.18
CA GLY A 193 12.41 10.44 -2.56
C GLY A 193 12.71 11.28 -1.31
N PRO A 194 11.81 12.21 -0.91
CA PRO A 194 12.01 13.13 0.22
C PRO A 194 12.00 12.45 1.61
N GLY A 195 11.71 11.14 1.68
CA GLY A 195 11.63 10.41 2.95
C GLY A 195 10.31 10.64 3.67
N CYS A 196 10.33 10.49 5.00
CA CYS A 196 9.16 10.72 5.82
C CYS A 196 8.83 12.23 5.90
N THR A 197 7.69 12.62 5.34
CA THR A 197 7.11 13.95 5.55
C THR A 197 6.06 13.91 6.66
N LYS A 198 5.51 15.07 7.06
CA LYS A 198 4.43 15.16 8.05
C LYS A 198 3.19 14.32 7.70
N ASN A 199 2.95 14.08 6.41
CA ASN A 199 1.76 13.39 5.91
C ASN A 199 2.04 11.98 5.39
N THR A 200 3.31 11.58 5.30
CA THR A 200 3.71 10.24 4.84
C THR A 200 3.44 9.23 5.95
N LEU A 201 2.70 8.16 5.65
CA LEU A 201 2.48 7.05 6.58
C LEU A 201 3.68 6.12 6.57
N ALA A 202 4.10 5.67 5.40
CA ALA A 202 5.27 4.84 5.23
C ALA A 202 5.82 5.05 3.82
N LEU A 203 6.97 4.45 3.55
CA LEU A 203 7.58 4.42 2.23
C LEU A 203 8.35 3.13 2.05
N THR A 204 8.41 2.68 0.80
CA THR A 204 9.20 1.53 0.39
C THR A 204 10.29 1.98 -0.59
N SER A 205 11.48 1.43 -0.40
CA SER A 205 12.52 1.40 -1.43
C SER A 205 12.59 -0.01 -1.98
N TYR A 206 12.59 -0.12 -3.30
CA TYR A 206 12.69 -1.36 -4.06
C TYR A 206 13.85 -1.24 -5.08
N GLY A 207 14.35 -2.39 -5.57
CA GLY A 207 15.54 -2.47 -6.42
C GLY A 207 16.63 -3.36 -5.80
N THR A 208 17.89 -2.98 -5.95
CA THR A 208 19.03 -3.74 -5.39
C THR A 208 19.00 -3.83 -3.86
N VAL A 209 18.34 -2.87 -3.20
CA VAL A 209 18.21 -2.83 -1.75
C VAL A 209 16.77 -2.53 -1.34
N GLY A 210 16.04 -3.55 -0.91
CA GLY A 210 14.65 -3.43 -0.45
C GLY A 210 14.55 -2.93 1.00
N SER A 211 13.64 -1.99 1.27
CA SER A 211 13.23 -1.67 2.65
C SER A 211 11.88 -1.03 2.76
N ILE A 212 11.29 -1.17 3.94
CA ILE A 212 10.10 -0.45 4.37
C ILE A 212 10.49 0.50 5.49
N THR A 213 9.97 1.73 5.46
CA THR A 213 10.05 2.68 6.57
C THR A 213 8.66 3.09 6.99
N LEU A 214 8.26 2.73 8.21
CA LEU A 214 7.07 3.29 8.83
C LEU A 214 7.41 4.69 9.36
N CYS A 215 6.70 5.71 8.90
CA CYS A 215 6.97 7.09 9.30
C CYS A 215 6.25 7.46 10.61
N PRO A 216 6.71 8.52 11.31
CA PRO A 216 6.11 8.97 12.57
C PRO A 216 4.58 9.11 12.57
N ARG A 217 3.97 9.45 11.44
CA ARG A 217 2.51 9.59 11.30
C ARG A 217 1.75 8.26 11.47
N THR A 218 2.33 7.13 11.05
CA THR A 218 1.70 5.80 11.14
C THR A 218 1.45 5.37 12.58
N TRP A 219 2.34 5.74 13.50
CA TRP A 219 2.24 5.37 14.91
C TRP A 219 1.09 6.06 15.66
N LYS A 220 0.40 7.01 15.01
CA LYS A 220 -0.85 7.59 15.52
C LYS A 220 -2.09 6.79 15.14
N ASP A 221 -1.93 5.78 14.28
CA ASP A 221 -3.02 4.92 13.82
C ASP A 221 -3.18 3.71 14.74
N LYS A 222 -4.22 2.89 14.48
CA LYS A 222 -4.51 1.71 15.29
C LYS A 222 -3.41 0.66 15.09
N THR A 223 -2.87 0.12 16.17
CA THR A 223 -1.86 -0.94 16.12
C THR A 223 -2.44 -2.29 15.66
N SER A 224 -3.76 -2.48 15.75
CA SER A 224 -4.44 -3.71 15.36
C SER A 224 -5.90 -3.47 14.94
N LEU A 225 -6.45 -4.38 14.13
CA LEU A 225 -7.88 -4.47 13.81
C LEU A 225 -8.56 -5.69 14.46
N SER A 226 -7.82 -6.48 15.24
CA SER A 226 -8.27 -7.73 15.86
C SER A 226 -9.57 -7.59 16.64
N ASP A 227 -9.75 -6.57 17.47
CA ASP A 227 -11.00 -6.36 18.22
C ASP A 227 -12.23 -6.16 17.32
N TRP A 228 -12.05 -5.51 16.16
CA TRP A 228 -13.13 -5.34 15.18
C TRP A 228 -13.39 -6.62 14.39
N ARG A 229 -12.33 -7.37 14.08
CA ARG A 229 -12.44 -8.65 13.39
C ARG A 229 -13.15 -9.70 14.25
N THR A 230 -12.77 -9.82 15.52
CA THR A 230 -13.36 -10.79 16.46
C THR A 230 -14.73 -10.37 16.98
N GLY A 231 -15.15 -9.13 16.72
CA GLY A 231 -16.43 -8.59 17.17
C GLY A 231 -16.43 -8.12 18.63
N VAL A 232 -15.28 -8.16 19.32
CA VAL A 232 -15.10 -7.55 20.65
C VAL A 232 -15.47 -6.07 20.63
N ARG A 233 -15.13 -5.38 19.54
CA ARG A 233 -15.53 -3.99 19.31
C ARG A 233 -16.40 -3.88 18.06
N VAL A 234 -17.52 -3.18 18.22
CA VAL A 234 -18.53 -2.98 17.17
C VAL A 234 -18.20 -1.73 16.34
N ILE A 235 -18.45 -1.81 15.04
CA ILE A 235 -18.43 -0.68 14.09
C ILE A 235 -19.88 -0.30 13.81
N ASN A 236 -20.19 0.98 13.98
CA ASN A 236 -21.54 1.50 13.70
C ASN A 236 -21.80 1.56 12.20
N THR A 237 -23.01 1.22 11.76
CA THR A 237 -23.43 1.39 10.37
C THR A 237 -23.16 2.83 9.90
N GLY A 238 -22.70 2.99 8.65
CA GLY A 238 -22.31 4.29 8.08
C GLY A 238 -20.87 4.73 8.42
N THR A 239 -20.14 4.02 9.27
CA THR A 239 -18.72 4.33 9.54
C THR A 239 -17.90 4.19 8.26
N ALA A 240 -17.15 5.23 7.88
CA ALA A 240 -16.26 5.17 6.73
C ALA A 240 -15.12 4.17 6.94
N LEU A 241 -14.78 3.39 5.91
CA LEU A 241 -13.70 2.39 5.96
C LEU A 241 -12.35 3.01 6.32
N LYS A 242 -12.13 4.29 6.01
CA LYS A 242 -10.92 5.03 6.39
C LYS A 242 -10.69 5.00 7.92
N GLN A 243 -11.74 4.87 8.72
CA GLN A 243 -11.62 4.72 10.17
C GLN A 243 -10.96 3.40 10.59
N ALA A 244 -10.93 2.39 9.70
CA ALA A 244 -10.18 1.15 9.84
C ALA A 244 -8.72 1.24 9.42
N GLN A 245 -8.21 2.44 9.16
CA GLN A 245 -6.78 2.64 9.01
C GLN A 245 -6.01 2.13 10.25
N SER A 246 -5.05 1.25 9.99
CA SER A 246 -4.21 0.60 11.00
C SER A 246 -2.76 0.46 10.52
N ILE A 247 -1.84 0.23 11.47
CA ILE A 247 -0.43 -0.04 11.16
C ILE A 247 -0.30 -1.33 10.33
N PRO A 248 -0.97 -2.46 10.64
CA PRO A 248 -0.96 -3.65 9.78
C PRO A 248 -1.43 -3.37 8.35
N SER A 249 -2.49 -2.57 8.17
CA SER A 249 -2.97 -2.21 6.82
C SER A 249 -1.93 -1.37 6.06
N THR A 250 -1.23 -0.48 6.76
CA THR A 250 -0.17 0.35 6.17
C THR A 250 1.04 -0.52 5.81
N LEU A 251 1.42 -1.45 6.67
CA LEU A 251 2.50 -2.38 6.37
C LEU A 251 2.17 -3.29 5.18
N LEU A 252 0.92 -3.75 5.05
CA LEU A 252 0.46 -4.52 3.89
C LEU A 252 0.56 -3.71 2.57
N HIS A 253 0.25 -2.41 2.59
CA HIS A 253 0.47 -1.52 1.44
C HIS A 253 1.95 -1.51 1.03
N GLU A 254 2.86 -1.31 1.99
CA GLU A 254 4.30 -1.29 1.71
C GLU A 254 4.85 -2.66 1.26
N LEU A 255 4.30 -3.76 1.79
CA LEU A 255 4.63 -5.10 1.34
C LEU A 255 4.27 -5.31 -0.15
N CYS A 256 3.17 -4.70 -0.63
CA CYS A 256 2.82 -4.77 -2.06
C CYS A 256 3.92 -4.14 -2.93
N HIS A 257 4.46 -2.99 -2.53
CA HIS A 257 5.59 -2.37 -3.24
C HIS A 257 6.84 -3.25 -3.19
N LEU A 258 7.14 -3.80 -2.01
CA LEU A 258 8.35 -4.58 -1.78
C LEU A 258 8.36 -5.89 -2.58
N THR A 259 7.30 -6.69 -2.50
CA THR A 259 7.26 -8.01 -3.13
C THR A 259 7.09 -7.95 -4.64
N SER A 260 6.42 -6.93 -5.15
CA SER A 260 6.27 -6.70 -6.59
C SER A 260 7.50 -6.06 -7.24
N GLY A 261 8.53 -5.73 -6.46
CA GLY A 261 9.73 -5.05 -6.95
C GLY A 261 9.44 -3.64 -7.49
N GLY A 262 8.37 -3.00 -7.03
CA GLY A 262 7.89 -1.71 -7.53
C GLY A 262 6.95 -1.80 -8.73
N THR A 263 6.55 -3.00 -9.19
CA THR A 263 5.51 -3.13 -10.23
C THR A 263 4.17 -2.59 -9.76
N ILE A 264 3.79 -2.87 -8.50
CA ILE A 264 2.66 -2.22 -7.84
C ILE A 264 3.18 -0.90 -7.27
N THR A 265 2.57 0.21 -7.69
CA THR A 265 2.97 1.59 -7.40
C THR A 265 1.85 2.38 -6.70
N ASP A 266 2.08 3.68 -6.54
CA ASP A 266 1.11 4.66 -6.08
C ASP A 266 0.45 5.35 -7.27
N GLU A 267 -0.61 4.72 -7.79
CA GLU A 267 -1.26 5.17 -9.01
C GLU A 267 -2.02 6.46 -8.82
N LYS A 268 -2.09 7.24 -9.90
CA LYS A 268 -2.72 8.55 -9.90
C LYS A 268 -4.09 8.49 -10.55
N ILE A 269 -5.00 9.26 -9.97
CA ILE A 269 -6.36 9.47 -10.44
C ILE A 269 -6.57 10.95 -10.78
N THR A 270 -7.38 11.22 -11.80
CA THR A 270 -7.86 12.56 -12.09
C THR A 270 -9.18 12.80 -11.34
N ILE A 271 -9.24 13.86 -10.53
CA ILE A 271 -10.45 14.31 -9.85
C ILE A 271 -10.89 15.64 -10.46
N VAL A 272 -12.17 15.78 -10.79
CA VAL A 272 -12.76 17.01 -11.34
C VAL A 272 -13.73 17.66 -10.34
N GLU A 273 -13.24 18.47 -9.41
CA GLU A 273 -14.08 19.19 -8.44
C GLU A 273 -14.37 20.60 -8.96
N ASP A 274 -15.64 21.03 -8.92
CA ASP A 274 -16.11 22.35 -9.37
C ASP A 274 -15.68 22.77 -10.80
N GLY A 275 -15.46 21.80 -11.68
CA GLY A 275 -15.02 22.03 -13.06
C GLY A 275 -13.50 22.09 -13.24
N GLU A 276 -12.74 21.99 -12.16
CA GLU A 276 -11.27 21.94 -12.20
C GLU A 276 -10.77 20.51 -12.04
N SER A 277 -9.91 20.09 -12.97
CA SER A 277 -9.25 18.79 -12.89
C SER A 277 -7.94 18.87 -12.10
N SER A 278 -7.79 18.03 -11.08
CA SER A 278 -6.54 17.80 -10.36
C SER A 278 -6.09 16.36 -10.50
N ILE A 279 -4.78 16.14 -10.56
CA ILE A 279 -4.18 14.79 -10.53
C ILE A 279 -3.67 14.54 -9.11
N GLN A 280 -4.17 13.50 -8.47
CA GLN A 280 -3.72 13.11 -7.14
C GLN A 280 -3.44 11.61 -7.07
N VAL A 281 -2.59 11.21 -6.13
CA VAL A 281 -2.38 9.80 -5.82
C VAL A 281 -3.67 9.21 -5.25
N ALA A 282 -4.02 7.99 -5.64
CA ALA A 282 -5.25 7.33 -5.26
C ALA A 282 -5.22 6.77 -3.82
N TYR A 283 -4.85 7.60 -2.84
CA TYR A 283 -4.85 7.23 -1.43
C TYR A 283 -6.22 7.33 -0.78
N GLY A 284 -6.53 6.35 0.06
CA GLY A 284 -7.78 6.20 0.79
C GLY A 284 -8.84 5.37 0.03
N PRO A 285 -9.85 4.86 0.75
CA PRO A 285 -10.83 3.94 0.17
C PRO A 285 -11.70 4.60 -0.91
N LYS A 286 -11.97 5.91 -0.79
CA LYS A 286 -12.73 6.67 -1.81
C LYS A 286 -11.96 6.77 -3.11
N ASN A 287 -10.69 7.21 -3.06
CA ASN A 287 -9.90 7.45 -4.27
C ASN A 287 -9.50 6.14 -4.96
N THR A 288 -9.23 5.08 -4.21
CA THR A 288 -9.04 3.73 -4.77
C THR A 288 -10.29 3.23 -5.48
N ALA A 289 -11.48 3.45 -4.90
CA ALA A 289 -12.73 3.09 -5.56
C ALA A 289 -13.01 3.89 -6.84
N LEU A 290 -12.65 5.18 -6.84
CA LEU A 290 -12.73 6.01 -8.05
C LEU A 290 -11.71 5.55 -9.10
N LEU A 291 -10.49 5.19 -8.70
CA LEU A 291 -9.44 4.69 -9.61
C LEU A 291 -9.88 3.38 -10.27
N ALA A 292 -10.46 2.47 -9.49
CA ALA A 292 -11.05 1.21 -9.96
C ALA A 292 -12.18 1.43 -10.97
N LEU A 293 -12.99 2.49 -10.78
CA LEU A 293 -14.04 2.84 -11.72
C LEU A 293 -13.48 3.46 -13.01
N GLU A 294 -12.46 4.32 -12.91
CA GLU A 294 -11.80 4.96 -14.04
C GLU A 294 -11.03 3.94 -14.88
N ASN A 295 -10.18 3.14 -14.24
CA ASN A 295 -9.27 2.22 -14.90
C ASN A 295 -8.91 1.02 -14.00
N PRO A 296 -9.56 -0.14 -14.21
CA PRO A 296 -9.25 -1.38 -13.49
C PRO A 296 -7.77 -1.80 -13.59
N ARG A 297 -7.09 -1.54 -14.72
CA ARG A 297 -5.68 -1.91 -14.89
C ARG A 297 -4.79 -1.09 -13.96
N LYS A 298 -5.04 0.22 -13.84
CA LYS A 298 -4.35 1.06 -12.84
C LYS A 298 -4.68 0.62 -11.42
N ALA A 299 -5.94 0.28 -11.13
CA ALA A 299 -6.30 -0.15 -9.78
C ALA A 299 -5.56 -1.42 -9.32
N VAL A 300 -5.28 -2.36 -10.23
CA VAL A 300 -4.43 -3.55 -9.96
C VAL A 300 -2.96 -3.19 -9.75
N LEU A 301 -2.50 -2.06 -10.30
CA LEU A 301 -1.14 -1.55 -10.07
C LEU A 301 -1.04 -0.63 -8.86
N ASN A 302 -2.11 -0.42 -8.09
CA ASN A 302 -2.14 0.52 -6.98
C ASN A 302 -2.07 -0.17 -5.62
N ALA A 303 -1.02 0.06 -4.82
CA ALA A 303 -0.84 -0.59 -3.53
C ALA A 303 -1.99 -0.33 -2.53
N ASP A 304 -2.57 0.87 -2.56
CA ASP A 304 -3.68 1.21 -1.66
C ASP A 304 -4.98 0.45 -2.02
N SER A 305 -5.14 -0.02 -3.27
CA SER A 305 -6.27 -0.89 -3.65
C SER A 305 -6.21 -2.22 -2.89
N TYR A 306 -5.03 -2.82 -2.79
CA TYR A 306 -4.79 -4.05 -2.02
C TYR A 306 -5.03 -3.84 -0.54
N ARG A 307 -4.51 -2.73 0.01
CA ARG A 307 -4.74 -2.34 1.40
C ARG A 307 -6.23 -2.29 1.75
N TRP A 308 -7.01 -1.54 0.99
CA TRP A 308 -8.41 -1.32 1.33
C TRP A 308 -9.28 -2.54 1.01
N PHE A 309 -8.95 -3.31 -0.04
CA PHE A 309 -9.57 -4.61 -0.27
C PHE A 309 -9.31 -5.56 0.91
N ALA A 310 -8.05 -5.75 1.31
CA ALA A 310 -7.70 -6.63 2.42
C ALA A 310 -8.36 -6.18 3.73
N THR A 311 -8.35 -4.88 4.03
CA THR A 311 -9.04 -4.31 5.22
C THR A 311 -10.54 -4.58 5.19
N ALA A 312 -11.20 -4.38 4.04
CA ALA A 312 -12.62 -4.63 3.88
C ALA A 312 -12.99 -6.11 4.04
N ILE A 313 -12.18 -7.03 3.51
CA ILE A 313 -12.42 -8.47 3.65
C ILE A 313 -12.12 -8.94 5.09
N TYR A 314 -11.02 -8.46 5.68
CA TYR A 314 -10.59 -8.81 7.03
C TYR A 314 -11.62 -8.44 8.09
N LEU A 315 -12.33 -7.33 7.90
CA LEU A 315 -13.48 -6.93 8.70
C LEU A 315 -14.78 -7.61 8.20
N GLY A 316 -14.76 -8.94 8.21
CA GLY A 316 -15.80 -9.86 7.70
C GLY A 316 -17.21 -9.68 8.27
N ASN A 317 -17.39 -8.92 9.34
CA ASN A 317 -18.70 -8.68 9.96
C ASN A 317 -19.51 -7.54 9.29
N TYR A 318 -18.89 -6.75 8.40
CA TYR A 318 -19.51 -5.58 7.77
C TYR A 318 -19.33 -5.59 6.26
N ASP A 319 -20.35 -5.25 5.49
CA ASP A 319 -20.21 -4.99 4.06
C ASP A 319 -19.58 -3.61 3.82
N TRP A 320 -18.51 -3.59 3.04
CA TRP A 320 -17.72 -2.40 2.70
C TRP A 320 -17.72 -2.10 1.20
N SER A 321 -18.59 -2.74 0.42
CA SER A 321 -18.71 -2.52 -1.03
C SER A 321 -18.98 -1.05 -1.40
N ARG A 322 -19.44 -0.22 -0.45
CA ARG A 322 -19.68 1.22 -0.63
C ARG A 322 -18.66 2.11 0.08
N THR A 323 -17.53 1.56 0.53
CA THR A 323 -16.52 2.25 1.37
C THR A 323 -17.00 2.73 2.75
N ASN A 324 -18.26 2.48 3.09
CA ASN A 324 -18.87 2.68 4.41
C ASN A 324 -19.38 1.34 4.94
N SER A 325 -19.34 1.14 6.26
CA SER A 325 -19.80 -0.11 6.88
C SER A 325 -21.32 -0.23 6.79
N ASN A 326 -21.79 -1.35 6.27
CA ASN A 326 -23.17 -1.80 6.46
C ASN A 326 -23.15 -3.11 7.24
N ARG A 327 -23.98 -3.25 8.30
CA ARG A 327 -24.03 -4.52 9.04
C ARG A 327 -24.46 -5.63 8.10
N ASN A 328 -23.70 -6.72 8.08
CA ASN A 328 -24.02 -7.85 7.21
C ASN A 328 -25.25 -8.60 7.77
N PRO A 329 -26.38 -8.67 7.03
CA PRO A 329 -27.51 -9.48 7.45
C PRO A 329 -27.15 -10.97 7.49
N ALA A 330 -26.12 -11.42 6.75
CA ALA A 330 -25.71 -12.83 6.75
C ALA A 330 -25.06 -13.31 8.07
N ALA A 331 -24.79 -12.41 9.03
CA ALA A 331 -24.45 -12.81 10.40
C ALA A 331 -25.69 -13.24 11.22
N ASN A 332 -26.91 -13.03 10.70
CA ASN A 332 -28.17 -13.53 11.25
C ASN A 332 -29.13 -13.90 10.10
N VAL A 333 -29.25 -15.20 9.81
CA VAL A 333 -30.13 -15.79 8.79
C VAL A 333 -31.49 -15.08 8.65
N LYS A 334 -31.69 -14.39 7.52
CA LYS A 334 -32.87 -14.49 6.64
C LYS A 334 -32.54 -13.83 5.29
N ARG A 335 -32.79 -14.59 4.22
CA ARG A 335 -32.62 -14.19 2.81
C ARG A 335 -33.54 -13.01 2.52
N ASP A 336 -32.97 -11.85 2.23
CA ASP A 336 -33.67 -10.80 1.48
C ASP A 336 -32.93 -10.54 0.16
N ASN A 337 -33.66 -10.79 -0.93
CA ASN A 337 -33.32 -10.42 -2.28
C ASN A 337 -33.30 -8.89 -2.42
N ALA A 338 -32.13 -8.27 -2.24
CA ALA A 338 -31.93 -6.87 -2.59
C ALA A 338 -30.80 -6.73 -3.62
N THR A 339 -31.14 -6.97 -4.88
CA THR A 339 -30.52 -6.29 -6.03
C THR A 339 -31.10 -4.89 -6.10
N SER A 340 -30.54 -3.96 -5.34
CA SER A 340 -30.78 -2.53 -5.55
C SER A 340 -29.52 -1.77 -5.21
N TYR A 341 -28.81 -1.36 -6.27
CA TYR A 341 -27.89 -0.24 -6.20
C TYR A 341 -28.73 0.97 -5.81
N ASP A 342 -28.56 1.46 -4.59
CA ASP A 342 -29.17 2.73 -4.23
C ASP A 342 -28.51 3.82 -5.09
N GLY A 343 -29.34 4.49 -5.87
CA GLY A 343 -28.94 5.20 -7.08
C GLY A 343 -28.19 6.51 -6.84
N GLU A 344 -28.13 7.03 -5.61
CA GLU A 344 -27.72 8.40 -5.33
C GLU A 344 -26.20 8.63 -5.49
N GLU A 345 -25.33 7.91 -4.77
CA GLU A 345 -23.87 8.12 -4.81
C GLU A 345 -23.25 7.66 -6.13
N LEU A 346 -23.80 6.59 -6.72
CA LEU A 346 -23.40 6.13 -8.06
C LEU A 346 -23.95 7.04 -9.17
N ARG A 347 -25.05 7.77 -8.96
CA ARG A 347 -25.49 8.85 -9.86
C ARG A 347 -24.59 10.07 -9.75
N ILE A 348 -24.09 10.43 -8.56
CA ILE A 348 -23.12 11.52 -8.41
C ILE A 348 -21.83 11.17 -9.17
N VAL A 349 -21.29 9.96 -8.95
CA VAL A 349 -20.08 9.50 -9.65
C VAL A 349 -20.30 9.27 -11.15
N LYS A 350 -21.46 8.74 -11.59
CA LYS A 350 -21.80 8.62 -13.02
C LYS A 350 -22.09 9.98 -13.69
N ARG A 351 -22.69 10.95 -12.99
CA ARG A 351 -22.84 12.34 -13.49
C ARG A 351 -21.48 13.00 -13.64
N PHE A 352 -20.61 12.82 -12.66
CA PHE A 352 -19.24 13.31 -12.67
C PHE A 352 -18.45 12.76 -13.88
N MET A 353 -18.49 11.44 -14.10
CA MET A 353 -17.80 10.80 -15.24
C MET A 353 -18.45 11.09 -16.60
N ARG A 354 -19.77 11.33 -16.66
CA ARG A 354 -20.43 11.79 -17.89
C ARG A 354 -20.04 13.23 -18.23
N LYS A 355 -19.90 14.09 -17.22
CA LYS A 355 -19.46 15.49 -17.39
C LYS A 355 -18.01 15.55 -17.90
N THR A 356 -17.11 14.76 -17.32
CA THR A 356 -15.72 14.69 -17.79
C THR A 356 -15.58 14.08 -19.18
N SER A 357 -16.43 13.11 -19.54
CA SER A 357 -16.45 12.54 -20.89
C SER A 357 -17.03 13.51 -21.92
N SER A 358 -18.06 14.30 -21.57
CA SER A 358 -18.60 15.33 -22.47
C SER A 358 -17.66 16.53 -22.62
N GLU A 359 -16.96 16.93 -21.56
CA GLU A 359 -15.97 18.00 -21.59
C GLU A 359 -14.72 17.58 -22.37
N ARG A 360 -14.22 16.34 -22.20
CA ARG A 360 -13.14 15.80 -23.06
C ARG A 360 -13.55 15.72 -24.53
N ARG A 361 -14.82 15.41 -24.81
CA ARG A 361 -15.33 15.38 -26.19
C ARG A 361 -15.45 16.79 -26.78
N GLN A 362 -15.83 17.79 -25.98
CA GLN A 362 -15.85 19.19 -26.42
C GLN A 362 -14.45 19.77 -26.62
N ILE A 363 -13.47 19.42 -25.77
CA ILE A 363 -12.07 19.84 -25.94
C ILE A 363 -11.45 19.22 -27.19
N ASN A 364 -11.73 17.94 -27.48
CA ASN A 364 -11.26 17.32 -28.71
C ASN A 364 -11.96 17.88 -29.95
N LEU A 365 -13.27 18.21 -29.86
CA LEU A 365 -13.99 18.87 -30.96
C LEU A 365 -13.51 20.31 -31.19
N SER A 366 -13.14 21.06 -30.15
CA SER A 366 -12.56 22.40 -30.30
C SER A 366 -11.12 22.39 -30.78
N MET A 367 -10.38 21.28 -30.62
CA MET A 367 -9.05 21.10 -31.20
C MET A 367 -9.10 20.59 -32.65
N GLU A 368 -10.16 19.88 -33.05
CA GLU A 368 -10.37 19.47 -34.45
C GLU A 368 -10.93 20.61 -35.33
N ASP A 369 -11.59 21.63 -34.74
CA ASP A 369 -12.01 22.86 -35.44
C ASP A 369 -10.89 23.92 -35.58
N GLU A 370 -9.72 23.72 -34.96
CA GLU A 370 -8.56 24.65 -35.03
C GLU A 370 -7.42 24.15 -35.93
N THR A 371 -7.65 23.12 -36.74
CA THR A 371 -6.73 22.72 -37.81
C THR A 371 -7.39 22.82 -39.18
N ASP A 372 -7.86 24.01 -39.55
CA ASP A 372 -8.14 24.37 -40.94
C ASP A 372 -7.30 25.59 -41.34
N GLU A 373 -6.39 25.33 -42.28
CA GLU A 373 -5.77 26.25 -43.25
C GLU A 373 -5.65 27.74 -42.87
N LYS A 374 -4.52 28.12 -42.27
CA LYS A 374 -3.76 29.36 -42.58
C LYS A 374 -2.52 29.46 -41.68
N ASP A 375 -1.34 29.30 -42.29
CA ASP A 375 -0.07 29.96 -41.94
C ASP A 375 1.15 29.12 -42.34
N TRP A 376 1.27 28.84 -43.64
CA TRP A 376 2.52 28.38 -44.27
C TRP A 376 2.98 29.30 -45.40
N ALA A 377 2.87 30.62 -45.22
CA ALA A 377 3.41 31.59 -46.17
C ALA A 377 3.95 32.84 -45.47
N GLN A 378 5.03 32.69 -44.71
CA GLN A 378 5.96 33.81 -44.44
C GLN A 378 7.25 33.31 -43.77
N PHE A 379 8.10 32.60 -44.52
CA PHE A 379 9.56 32.60 -44.34
C PHE A 379 10.21 32.06 -45.62
N GLN A 380 10.38 32.96 -46.60
CA GLN A 380 11.45 32.92 -47.60
C GLN A 380 12.04 34.32 -47.72
#